data_AF-A0A553NJG5-F1
#
_entry.id   AF-A0A553NJG5-F1
#
_cell.length_a   1.000
_cell.length_b   1.000
_cell.length_c   1.000
_cell.angle_alpha   90.00
_cell.angle_beta   90.00
_cell.angle_gamma   90.00
#
_symmetry.space_group_name_H-M   'P 1'
#
loop_
_entity.id
_entity.type
_entity.pdbx_description
1 polymer ?
#
loop_
_entity_poly.entity_id
_entity_poly.type
_entity_poly.pdbx_seq_one_letter_code
_entity_poly.pdbx_strand_id
1 'polypeptide(L)'
;ICSFVSPELSDVEPNVFLRPFLEVVRSEDTTGPITGLALTSVNKFLSYGLIGKYANHEGAAECIENMADAVTHARFVGTDPASDEVVLMKILQVLRTLLLTPVGAHLTNESVCEIMQSCFRICFEMRLSELLRKSAEHTLVDMVQLLFSRLPQFKEEAKSYLGTNMKKVKPFRYPLR
;
A
#
# COMPACT_ATOMS: atom_id res chain seq x y z
N ILE A 1 27.23 29.10 -22.86
CA ILE A 1 25.83 28.65 -22.76
C ILE A 1 25.90 27.24 -22.18
N CYS A 2 26.05 27.13 -20.86
CA CYS A 2 26.05 25.82 -20.21
C CYS A 2 24.60 25.35 -20.15
N SER A 3 24.31 24.28 -20.89
CA SER A 3 23.14 23.44 -20.67
C SER A 3 23.28 22.79 -19.29
N PHE A 4 22.70 23.43 -18.28
CA PHE A 4 22.32 22.77 -17.04
C PHE A 4 21.26 21.73 -17.44
N VAL A 5 21.72 20.50 -17.74
CA VAL A 5 20.83 19.36 -17.85
C VAL A 5 20.40 19.08 -16.41
N SER A 6 19.26 19.62 -16.00
CA SER A 6 18.59 19.12 -14.81
C SER A 6 18.36 17.63 -15.05
N PRO A 7 18.83 16.72 -14.18
CA PRO A 7 18.50 15.31 -14.32
C PRO A 7 16.98 15.20 -14.39
N GLU A 8 16.47 14.47 -15.38
CA GLU A 8 15.04 14.19 -15.43
C GLU A 8 14.68 13.41 -14.17
N LEU A 9 13.47 13.56 -13.64
CA LEU A 9 13.06 12.83 -12.43
C LEU A 9 13.16 11.31 -12.62
N SER A 10 13.23 10.83 -13.87
CA SER A 10 13.51 9.45 -14.31
C SER A 10 14.93 8.94 -13.98
N ASP A 11 15.87 9.84 -13.71
CA ASP A 11 17.28 9.52 -13.44
C ASP A 11 17.61 9.51 -11.95
N VAL A 12 16.64 9.90 -11.11
CA VAL A 12 16.79 9.98 -9.65
C VAL A 12 16.17 8.74 -9.03
N GLU A 13 16.94 8.03 -8.21
CA GLU A 13 16.47 6.84 -7.51
C GLU A 13 15.20 7.13 -6.68
N PRO A 14 14.16 6.27 -6.74
CA PRO A 14 12.89 6.46 -6.03
C PRO A 14 13.02 6.81 -4.55
N ASN A 15 13.91 6.11 -3.84
CA ASN A 15 14.14 6.36 -2.42
C ASN A 15 14.62 7.79 -2.15
N VAL A 16 15.43 8.38 -3.03
CA VAL A 16 16.00 9.73 -2.83
C VAL A 16 14.90 10.79 -2.76
N PHE A 17 13.93 10.74 -3.68
CA PHE A 17 12.86 11.74 -3.70
C PHE A 17 11.69 11.39 -2.77
N LEU A 18 11.47 10.11 -2.43
CA LEU A 18 10.41 9.71 -1.51
C LEU A 18 10.77 9.87 -0.03
N ARG A 19 12.04 9.63 0.33
CA ARG A 19 12.53 9.68 1.71
C ARG A 19 12.04 10.89 2.53
N PRO A 20 12.14 12.17 2.07
CA PRO A 20 11.67 13.29 2.88
C PRO A 20 10.18 13.21 3.23
N PHE A 21 9.34 12.64 2.37
CA PHE A 21 7.92 12.44 2.66
C PHE A 21 7.70 11.30 3.64
N LEU A 22 8.45 10.20 3.49
CA LEU A 22 8.34 9.04 4.39
C LEU A 22 8.84 9.37 5.80
N GLU A 23 9.88 10.19 5.93
CA GLU A 23 10.36 10.70 7.21
C GLU A 23 9.29 11.57 7.91
N VAL A 24 8.60 12.44 7.17
CA VAL A 24 7.45 13.19 7.71
C VAL A 24 6.33 12.26 8.18
N VAL A 25 5.99 11.22 7.40
CA VAL A 25 4.93 10.28 7.76
C VAL A 25 5.24 9.47 9.03
N ARG A 26 6.52 9.17 9.28
CA ARG A 26 6.97 8.46 10.48
C ARG A 26 7.13 9.38 11.71
N SER A 27 7.19 10.69 11.51
CA SER A 27 7.55 11.64 12.58
C SER A 27 6.41 11.85 13.56
N GLU A 28 6.67 11.56 14.83
CA GLU A 28 5.74 11.79 15.95
C GLU A 28 5.51 13.28 16.24
N ASP A 29 6.41 14.16 15.78
CA ASP A 29 6.37 15.60 16.03
C ASP A 29 5.59 16.37 14.95
N THR A 30 5.14 15.69 13.89
CA THR A 30 4.42 16.32 12.79
C THR A 30 2.91 16.38 13.03
N THR A 31 2.29 17.50 12.70
CA THR A 31 0.84 17.66 12.86
C THR A 31 0.08 16.94 11.75
N GLY A 32 -1.15 16.51 12.05
CA GLY A 32 -2.03 15.83 11.09
C GLY A 32 -2.10 16.48 9.69
N PRO A 33 -2.26 17.82 9.55
CA PRO A 33 -2.24 18.47 8.24
C PRO A 33 -0.94 18.28 7.45
N ILE A 34 0.22 18.35 8.11
CA ILE A 34 1.54 18.18 7.48
C ILE A 34 1.70 16.72 7.04
N THR A 35 1.42 15.77 7.94
CA THR A 35 1.43 14.33 7.65
C THR A 35 0.48 14.01 6.48
N GLY A 36 -0.72 14.60 6.48
CA GLY A 36 -1.71 14.44 5.41
C GLY A 36 -1.23 14.94 4.04
N LEU A 37 -0.47 16.03 3.99
CA LEU A 37 0.15 16.51 2.74
C LEU A 37 1.25 15.56 2.25
N ALA A 38 2.06 15.03 3.16
CA ALA A 38 3.08 14.03 2.82
C ALA A 38 2.43 12.75 2.25
N LEU A 39 1.42 12.20 2.93
CA LEU A 39 0.66 11.04 2.45
C LEU A 39 0.01 11.28 1.08
N THR A 40 -0.54 12.48 0.87
CA THR A 40 -1.14 12.85 -0.43
C THR A 40 -0.09 12.84 -1.54
N SER A 41 1.13 13.31 -1.25
CA SER A 41 2.25 13.31 -2.20
C SER A 41 2.69 11.88 -2.52
N VAL A 42 2.87 11.04 -1.49
CA VAL A 42 3.16 9.60 -1.63
C VAL A 42 2.11 8.90 -2.50
N ASN A 43 0.82 9.16 -2.26
CA ASN A 43 -0.25 8.57 -3.06
C ASN A 43 -0.19 9.01 -4.54
N LYS A 44 0.21 10.26 -4.82
CA LYS A 44 0.38 10.76 -6.19
C LYS A 44 1.56 10.10 -6.90
N PHE A 45 2.69 9.89 -6.21
CA PHE A 45 3.82 9.14 -6.78
C PHE A 45 3.40 7.73 -7.22
N LEU A 46 2.60 7.04 -6.41
CA LEU A 46 2.03 5.73 -6.76
C LEU A 46 1.03 5.82 -7.92
N SER A 47 0.05 6.72 -7.80
CA SER A 47 -1.07 6.82 -8.75
C SER A 47 -0.62 7.24 -10.15
N TYR A 48 0.45 8.03 -10.25
CA TYR A 48 1.03 8.46 -11.53
C TYR A 48 2.03 7.44 -12.10
N GLY A 49 2.22 6.30 -11.44
CA GLY A 49 3.14 5.26 -11.90
C GLY A 49 4.61 5.70 -11.88
N LEU A 50 4.96 6.72 -11.08
CA LEU A 50 6.33 7.22 -11.01
C LEU A 50 7.27 6.19 -10.41
N ILE A 51 6.76 5.30 -9.54
CA ILE A 51 7.53 4.18 -8.98
C ILE A 51 7.57 2.98 -9.93
N GLY A 52 6.47 2.72 -10.65
CA GLY A 52 6.36 1.59 -11.58
C GLY A 52 7.34 1.65 -12.76
N LYS A 53 7.76 2.85 -13.16
CA LYS A 53 8.83 3.04 -14.16
C LYS A 53 10.17 2.43 -13.74
N TYR A 54 10.37 2.23 -12.44
CA TYR A 54 11.59 1.68 -11.85
C TYR A 54 11.46 0.23 -11.41
N ALA A 55 10.35 -0.45 -11.68
CA ALA A 55 10.09 -1.82 -11.20
C ALA A 55 11.21 -2.83 -11.53
N ASN A 56 12.01 -2.58 -12.57
CA ASN A 56 13.15 -3.41 -12.98
C ASN A 56 14.51 -2.93 -12.43
N HIS A 57 14.53 -1.86 -11.64
CA HIS A 57 15.74 -1.29 -11.02
C HIS A 57 15.96 -1.92 -9.64
N GLU A 58 17.22 -2.19 -9.27
CA GLU A 58 17.58 -2.92 -8.04
C GLU A 58 17.06 -2.28 -6.73
N GLY A 59 16.63 -1.02 -6.73
CA GLY A 59 16.12 -0.29 -5.55
C GLY A 59 14.60 -0.16 -5.44
N ALA A 60 13.82 -0.61 -6.44
CA ALA A 60 12.36 -0.38 -6.43
C ALA A 60 11.64 -1.20 -5.35
N ALA A 61 12.05 -2.45 -5.13
CA ALA A 61 11.47 -3.29 -4.08
C ALA A 61 11.72 -2.69 -2.69
N GLU A 62 12.96 -2.30 -2.40
CA GLU A 62 13.31 -1.63 -1.15
C GLU A 62 12.49 -0.34 -0.95
N CYS A 63 12.33 0.46 -2.00
CA CYS A 63 11.50 1.66 -1.93
C CYS A 63 10.03 1.35 -1.60
N ILE A 64 9.47 0.30 -2.20
CA ILE A 64 8.08 -0.12 -1.99
C ILE A 64 7.89 -0.64 -0.55
N GLU A 65 8.87 -1.41 -0.05
CA GLU A 65 8.90 -1.87 1.34
C GLU A 65 9.01 -0.70 2.32
N ASN A 66 9.91 0.25 2.07
CA ASN A 66 10.06 1.46 2.87
C ASN A 66 8.78 2.28 2.93
N MET A 67 8.01 2.31 1.84
CA MET A 67 6.71 2.97 1.78
C MET A 67 5.64 2.22 2.58
N ALA A 68 5.59 0.89 2.47
CA ALA A 68 4.67 0.07 3.23
C ALA A 68 4.89 0.30 4.73
N ASP A 69 6.13 0.13 5.20
CA ASP A 69 6.51 0.33 6.59
C ASP A 69 6.18 1.75 7.10
N ALA A 70 6.54 2.79 6.34
CA ALA A 70 6.28 4.17 6.75
C ALA A 70 4.79 4.45 6.97
N VAL A 71 3.95 3.94 6.06
CA VAL A 71 2.52 4.26 6.03
C VAL A 71 1.73 3.37 7.01
N THR A 72 2.10 2.10 7.18
CA THR A 72 1.48 1.22 8.19
C THR A 72 1.78 1.69 9.61
N HIS A 73 2.98 2.25 9.82
CA HIS A 73 3.46 2.79 11.09
C HIS A 73 3.37 4.31 11.19
N ALA A 74 2.56 4.95 10.33
CA ALA A 74 2.42 6.41 10.31
C ALA A 74 2.03 6.97 11.68
N ARG A 75 2.67 8.07 12.07
CA ARG A 75 2.41 8.78 13.32
C ARG A 75 2.18 10.25 13.03
N PHE A 76 1.34 10.87 13.84
CA PHE A 76 1.08 12.31 13.78
C PHE A 76 0.53 12.79 15.12
N VAL A 77 0.77 14.05 15.41
CA VAL A 77 0.18 14.75 16.55
C VAL A 77 -1.31 14.94 16.26
N GLY A 78 -2.13 14.16 16.97
CA GLY A 78 -3.58 14.28 16.92
C GLY A 78 -4.03 15.65 17.42
N THR A 79 -5.03 16.22 16.75
CA THR A 79 -5.52 17.58 17.04
C THR A 79 -6.97 17.54 17.46
N ASP A 80 -7.85 17.17 16.54
CA ASP A 80 -9.25 16.91 16.79
C ASP A 80 -9.70 15.67 16.01
N PRO A 81 -10.75 14.95 16.47
CA PRO A 81 -11.16 13.69 15.85
C PRO A 81 -11.48 13.78 14.36
N ALA A 82 -12.06 14.89 13.89
CA ALA A 82 -12.43 15.01 12.48
C ALA A 82 -11.20 15.21 11.59
N SER A 83 -10.25 16.04 12.02
CA SER A 83 -8.98 16.21 11.32
C SER A 83 -8.15 14.92 11.30
N ASP A 84 -8.13 14.20 12.42
CA ASP A 84 -7.38 12.94 12.53
C ASP A 84 -7.97 11.87 11.60
N GLU A 85 -9.30 11.80 11.47
CA GLU A 85 -9.96 10.90 10.51
C GLU A 85 -9.61 11.21 9.05
N VAL A 86 -9.41 12.48 8.69
CA VAL A 86 -8.96 12.85 7.34
C VAL A 86 -7.55 12.31 7.07
N VAL A 87 -6.67 12.31 8.06
CA VAL A 87 -5.32 11.72 7.94
C VAL A 87 -5.41 10.20 7.84
N LEU A 88 -6.23 9.55 8.66
CA LEU A 88 -6.47 8.10 8.59
C LEU A 88 -7.04 7.66 7.24
N MET A 89 -7.96 8.45 6.67
CA MET A 89 -8.46 8.21 5.31
C MET A 89 -7.34 8.30 4.27
N LYS A 90 -6.40 9.25 4.41
CA LYS A 90 -5.24 9.36 3.50
C LYS A 90 -4.27 8.19 3.66
N ILE A 91 -4.04 7.71 4.89
CA ILE A 91 -3.27 6.49 5.15
C ILE A 91 -3.92 5.31 4.41
N LEU A 92 -5.22 5.10 4.63
CA LEU A 92 -5.99 4.03 3.99
C LEU A 92 -5.89 4.09 2.45
N GLN A 93 -5.99 5.29 1.88
CA GLN A 93 -5.85 5.50 0.43
C GLN A 93 -4.46 5.12 -0.09
N VAL A 94 -3.39 5.51 0.60
CA VAL A 94 -2.02 5.15 0.21
C VAL A 94 -1.83 3.64 0.27
N LEU A 95 -2.24 3.01 1.38
CA LEU A 95 -2.15 1.55 1.57
C LEU A 95 -2.91 0.78 0.47
N ARG A 96 -4.13 1.22 0.16
CA ARG A 96 -4.94 0.67 -0.93
C ARG A 96 -4.22 0.79 -2.27
N THR A 97 -3.74 1.99 -2.62
CA THR A 97 -3.04 2.21 -3.89
C THR A 97 -1.77 1.37 -3.98
N LEU A 98 -0.98 1.31 -2.90
CA LEU A 98 0.27 0.56 -2.86
C LEU A 98 0.08 -0.93 -3.16
N LEU A 99 -0.92 -1.55 -2.53
CA LEU A 99 -1.20 -2.98 -2.70
C LEU A 99 -1.91 -3.30 -4.02
N LEU A 100 -2.85 -2.46 -4.45
CA LEU A 100 -3.70 -2.74 -5.62
C LEU A 100 -3.09 -2.36 -6.97
N THR A 101 -2.03 -1.56 -6.98
CA THR A 101 -1.31 -1.21 -8.22
C THR A 101 -0.24 -2.27 -8.56
N PRO A 102 0.30 -2.28 -9.80
CA PRO A 102 1.32 -3.25 -10.20
C PRO A 102 2.57 -3.26 -9.32
N VAL A 103 2.92 -2.12 -8.70
CA VAL A 103 4.08 -2.05 -7.78
C VAL A 103 3.87 -2.92 -6.54
N GLY A 104 2.63 -3.20 -6.15
CA GLY A 104 2.31 -4.13 -5.05
C GLY A 104 2.73 -5.59 -5.33
N ALA A 105 3.26 -5.92 -6.52
CA ALA A 105 3.93 -7.18 -6.78
C ALA A 105 5.30 -7.32 -6.09
N HIS A 106 5.92 -6.20 -5.70
CA HIS A 106 7.19 -6.19 -4.99
C HIS A 106 7.04 -6.28 -3.46
N LEU A 107 5.82 -6.20 -2.94
CA LEU A 107 5.56 -6.34 -1.51
C LEU A 107 5.78 -7.78 -1.06
N THR A 108 6.49 -7.96 0.04
CA THR A 108 6.58 -9.21 0.77
C THR A 108 5.24 -9.58 1.39
N ASN A 109 5.05 -10.88 1.66
CA ASN A 109 3.84 -11.35 2.36
C ASN A 109 3.69 -10.73 3.75
N GLU A 110 4.81 -10.43 4.42
CA GLU A 110 4.81 -9.77 5.72
C GLU A 110 4.23 -8.36 5.62
N SER A 111 4.75 -7.54 4.70
CA SER A 111 4.24 -6.19 4.45
C SER A 111 2.79 -6.20 3.99
N VAL A 112 2.38 -7.16 3.15
CA VAL A 112 0.95 -7.35 2.81
C VAL A 112 0.09 -7.60 4.05
N CYS A 113 0.55 -8.47 4.96
CA CYS A 113 -0.16 -8.75 6.20
C CYS A 113 -0.24 -7.50 7.09
N GLU A 114 0.85 -6.74 7.26
CA GLU A 114 0.86 -5.52 8.04
C GLU A 114 -0.08 -4.45 7.48
N ILE A 115 -0.10 -4.28 6.14
CA ILE A 115 -1.03 -3.39 5.45
C ILE A 115 -2.48 -3.76 5.76
N MET A 116 -2.83 -5.05 5.64
CA MET A 116 -4.18 -5.53 5.94
C MET A 116 -4.52 -5.35 7.43
N GLN A 117 -3.59 -5.63 8.34
CA GLN A 117 -3.78 -5.42 9.77
C GLN A 117 -4.00 -3.93 10.11
N SER A 118 -3.28 -3.02 9.47
CA SER A 118 -3.50 -1.58 9.62
C SER A 118 -4.93 -1.19 9.18
N CYS A 119 -5.42 -1.73 8.06
CA CYS A 119 -6.79 -1.52 7.63
C CYS A 119 -7.83 -2.10 8.62
N PHE A 120 -7.57 -3.29 9.19
CA PHE A 120 -8.45 -3.87 10.22
C PHE A 120 -8.52 -3.01 11.49
N ARG A 121 -7.40 -2.42 11.91
CA ARG A 121 -7.38 -1.49 13.06
C ARG A 121 -8.34 -0.31 12.83
N ILE A 122 -8.38 0.23 11.61
CA ILE A 122 -9.35 1.28 11.24
C ILE A 122 -10.79 0.72 11.25
N CYS A 123 -11.05 -0.44 10.63
CA CYS A 123 -12.39 -1.04 10.57
C CYS A 123 -13.04 -1.25 11.95
N PHE A 124 -12.25 -1.64 12.95
CA PHE A 124 -12.76 -2.04 14.26
C PHE A 124 -12.59 -0.98 15.35
N GLU A 125 -12.03 0.19 15.05
CA GLU A 125 -11.94 1.30 16.01
C GLU A 125 -13.29 2.02 16.12
N MET A 126 -14.08 1.63 17.12
CA MET A 126 -15.45 2.13 17.33
C MET A 126 -15.55 3.64 17.56
N ARG A 127 -14.43 4.30 17.86
CA ARG A 127 -14.37 5.76 18.02
C ARG A 127 -14.37 6.52 16.69
N LEU A 128 -14.07 5.86 15.58
CA LEU A 128 -14.07 6.46 14.24
C LEU A 128 -15.46 6.45 13.61
N SER A 129 -15.69 7.38 12.68
CA SER A 129 -16.92 7.45 11.91
C SER A 129 -17.23 6.15 11.18
N GLU A 130 -18.52 5.87 11.05
CA GLU A 130 -18.99 4.70 10.29
C GLU A 130 -18.50 4.73 8.83
N LEU A 131 -18.44 5.92 8.22
CA LEU A 131 -17.96 6.10 6.86
C LEU A 131 -16.51 5.65 6.69
N LEU A 132 -15.61 6.09 7.58
CA LEU A 132 -14.21 5.70 7.53
C LEU A 132 -14.04 4.19 7.75
N ARG A 133 -14.76 3.62 8.74
CA ARG A 133 -14.75 2.18 9.00
C ARG A 133 -15.25 1.37 7.80
N LYS A 134 -16.33 1.79 7.16
CA LYS A 134 -16.87 1.13 5.95
C LYS A 134 -15.96 1.29 4.73
N SER A 135 -15.24 2.40 4.64
CA SER A 135 -14.24 2.60 3.59
C SER A 135 -13.05 1.65 3.76
N ALA A 136 -12.61 1.42 5.00
CA ALA A 136 -11.57 0.44 5.32
C ALA A 136 -12.05 -1.00 5.05
N GLU A 137 -13.30 -1.31 5.37
CA GLU A 137 -13.90 -2.62 5.09
C GLU A 137 -13.91 -2.91 3.58
N HIS A 138 -14.37 -1.95 2.77
CA HIS A 138 -14.35 -2.09 1.31
C HIS A 138 -12.93 -2.23 0.77
N THR A 139 -11.98 -1.47 1.32
CA THR A 139 -10.56 -1.59 0.94
C THR A 139 -10.02 -3.00 1.21
N LEU A 140 -10.33 -3.59 2.36
CA LEU A 140 -9.94 -4.97 2.67
C LEU A 140 -10.55 -5.99 1.71
N VAL A 141 -11.81 -5.81 1.31
CA VAL A 141 -12.45 -6.66 0.30
C VAL A 141 -11.70 -6.60 -1.02
N ASP A 142 -11.34 -5.40 -1.51
CA ASP A 142 -10.54 -5.23 -2.73
C ASP A 142 -9.18 -5.95 -2.61
N MET A 143 -8.49 -5.80 -1.48
CA MET A 143 -7.20 -6.44 -1.22
C MET A 143 -7.32 -7.97 -1.28
N VAL A 144 -8.32 -8.54 -0.60
CA VAL A 144 -8.57 -9.99 -0.60
C VAL A 144 -8.88 -10.48 -2.01
N GLN A 145 -9.74 -9.78 -2.76
CA GLN A 145 -10.07 -10.15 -4.14
C GLN A 145 -8.82 -10.19 -5.03
N LEU A 146 -7.94 -9.19 -4.92
CA LEU A 146 -6.69 -9.17 -5.65
C LEU A 146 -5.79 -10.35 -5.29
N LEU A 147 -5.58 -10.61 -4.00
CA LEU A 147 -4.76 -11.75 -3.55
C LEU A 147 -5.30 -13.09 -4.08
N PHE A 148 -6.62 -13.30 -4.00
CA PHE A 148 -7.25 -14.51 -4.52
C PHE A 148 -7.20 -14.60 -6.05
N SER A 149 -7.22 -13.49 -6.77
CA SER A 149 -7.06 -13.47 -8.23
C SER A 149 -5.65 -13.90 -8.69
N ARG A 150 -4.64 -13.80 -7.82
CA ARG A 150 -3.27 -14.28 -8.07
C ARG A 150 -3.12 -15.78 -7.82
N LEU A 151 -3.99 -16.41 -7.03
CA LEU A 151 -3.93 -17.86 -6.70
C LEU A 151 -3.81 -18.81 -7.91
N PRO A 152 -4.47 -18.58 -9.05
CA PRO A 152 -4.30 -19.43 -10.23
C PRO A 152 -2.87 -19.48 -10.77
N GLN A 153 -2.07 -18.43 -10.56
CA GLN A 153 -0.66 -18.34 -11.01
C GLN A 153 0.25 -19.29 -10.22
N PHE A 154 -0.10 -19.63 -8.97
CA PHE A 154 0.67 -20.55 -8.13
C PHE A 154 0.54 -22.04 -8.54
N LYS A 155 -0.39 -22.38 -9.46
CA LYS A 155 -0.63 -23.77 -9.85
C LYS A 155 0.49 -24.39 -10.70
N GLU A 156 1.44 -23.59 -11.17
CA GLU A 156 2.53 -24.07 -12.02
C GLU A 156 3.74 -24.56 -11.20
N GLU A 157 4.04 -23.94 -10.06
CA GLU A 157 5.10 -24.36 -9.13
C GLU A 157 4.70 -25.57 -8.28
N ALA A 158 3.41 -25.77 -8.01
CA ALA A 158 2.95 -26.90 -7.20
C ALA A 158 3.20 -28.28 -7.86
N LYS A 159 3.44 -28.35 -9.18
CA LYS A 159 3.76 -29.62 -9.84
C LYS A 159 5.15 -30.17 -9.51
N SER A 160 6.10 -29.33 -9.07
CA SER A 160 7.40 -29.83 -8.60
C SER A 160 7.33 -30.39 -7.17
N TYR A 161 6.29 -30.04 -6.41
CA TYR A 161 6.09 -30.48 -5.01
C TYR A 161 4.98 -31.54 -4.84
N LEU A 162 4.05 -31.66 -5.79
CA LEU A 162 2.92 -32.60 -5.73
C LEU A 162 3.26 -33.98 -6.31
N GLY A 163 4.23 -34.65 -5.67
CA GLY A 163 4.42 -36.11 -5.78
C GLY A 163 3.39 -36.93 -4.98
N THR A 164 2.41 -36.30 -4.32
CA THR A 164 1.45 -37.01 -3.46
C THR A 164 0.04 -36.42 -3.53
N ASN A 165 -0.84 -37.19 -4.19
CA ASN A 165 -2.31 -37.22 -4.11
C ASN A 165 -3.03 -36.11 -3.32
N MET A 166 -3.54 -35.10 -4.03
CA MET A 166 -4.72 -34.34 -3.56
C MET A 166 -5.91 -34.55 -4.50
N LYS A 167 -7.01 -35.08 -3.92
CA LYS A 167 -8.29 -35.29 -4.58
C LYS A 167 -8.90 -33.92 -4.96
N LYS A 168 -9.35 -33.80 -6.21
CA LYS A 168 -9.95 -32.59 -6.79
C LYS A 168 -11.11 -32.07 -5.94
N VAL A 169 -10.96 -30.89 -5.35
CA VAL A 169 -12.05 -30.15 -4.71
C VAL A 169 -12.88 -29.46 -5.79
N LYS A 170 -14.20 -29.66 -5.77
CA LYS A 170 -15.14 -29.08 -6.74
C LYS A 170 -15.24 -27.56 -6.55
N PRO A 171 -15.36 -26.78 -7.64
CA PRO A 171 -15.45 -25.33 -7.55
C PRO A 171 -16.75 -24.90 -6.85
N PHE A 172 -16.63 -24.00 -5.88
CA PHE A 172 -17.75 -23.30 -5.26
C PHE A 172 -18.44 -22.43 -6.31
N ARG A 173 -19.73 -22.69 -6.58
CA ARG A 173 -20.61 -21.78 -7.32
C ARG A 173 -21.36 -20.93 -6.30
N TYR A 174 -21.12 -19.63 -6.29
CA TYR A 174 -21.99 -18.70 -5.56
C TYR A 174 -23.29 -18.51 -6.36
N PRO A 175 -24.48 -18.58 -5.72
CA PRO A 175 -25.72 -18.18 -6.36
C PRO A 175 -25.79 -16.66 -6.45
N LEU A 176 -25.92 -16.14 -7.66
CA LEU A 176 -26.31 -14.76 -7.92
C LEU A 176 -27.75 -14.58 -7.41
N ARG A 177 -27.97 -13.62 -6.51
CA ARG A 177 -29.29 -13.06 -6.22
C ARG A 177 -29.31 -11.62 -6.70
#